data_AF-A0A0C2GPL6-F1
#
_entry.id   AF-A0A0C2GPL6-F1
#
_cell.length_a   1.000
_cell.length_b   1.000
_cell.length_c   1.000
_cell.angle_alpha   90.00
_cell.angle_beta   90.00
_cell.angle_gamma   90.00
#
_symmetry.space_group_name_H-M   'P 1'
#
loop_
_entity.id
_entity.type
_entity.pdbx_description
1 polymer ?
#
loop_
_entity_poly.entity_id
_entity_poly.type
_entity_poly.pdbx_seq_one_letter_code
_entity_poly.pdbx_strand_id
1 'polypeptide(L)'
;RIATEAAKYGASAVLVKSVTPFSLYNVHTGAGARGSPIPAACITTEEADMIARWSDRGKRVVIRLNITSSESSDLVLSRNVVFEIPGSTFPQEIVLISAHIDSWDIGQGALDDGGGLAAVRAAMLAIQRLAQVNPAFRPKRYDV
;
A
#
# COMPACT_ATOMS: atom_id res chain seq x y z
N ARG A 1 2.41 11.73 9.06
CA ARG A 1 1.91 13.10 9.37
C ARG A 1 1.32 13.22 10.77
N ILE A 2 0.39 12.34 11.19
CA ILE A 2 -0.24 12.45 12.52
C ILE A 2 0.76 12.39 13.68
N ALA A 3 1.77 11.54 13.61
CA ALA A 3 2.81 11.43 14.64
C ALA A 3 3.69 12.69 14.73
N THR A 4 4.11 13.24 13.58
CA THR A 4 4.81 14.52 13.52
C THR A 4 3.98 15.67 14.09
N GLU A 5 2.68 15.69 13.82
CA GLU A 5 1.79 16.73 14.34
C GLU A 5 1.59 16.59 15.85
N ALA A 6 1.29 15.39 16.35
CA ALA A 6 1.13 15.12 17.78
C ALA A 6 2.39 15.45 18.59
N ALA A 7 3.58 15.25 18.02
CA ALA A 7 4.85 15.62 18.65
C ALA A 7 4.95 17.11 18.97
N LYS A 8 4.37 18.00 18.14
CA LYS A 8 4.35 19.45 18.39
C LYS A 8 3.58 19.82 19.65
N TYR A 9 2.65 18.96 20.07
CA TYR A 9 1.84 19.12 21.28
C TYR A 9 2.40 18.33 22.48
N GLY A 10 3.63 17.81 22.39
CA GLY A 10 4.30 17.09 23.47
C GLY A 10 3.89 15.63 23.64
N ALA A 11 3.21 15.03 22.66
CA ALA A 11 2.92 13.60 22.68
C ALA A 11 4.22 12.78 22.65
N SER A 12 4.30 11.71 23.45
CA SER A 12 5.47 10.82 23.46
C SER A 12 5.39 9.68 22.45
N ALA A 13 4.19 9.35 21.98
CA ALA A 13 3.92 8.31 20.98
C ALA A 13 2.51 8.49 20.40
N VAL A 14 2.22 7.80 19.29
CA VAL A 14 0.86 7.72 18.72
C VAL A 14 0.44 6.26 18.53
N LEU A 15 -0.77 5.94 18.97
CA LEU A 15 -1.45 4.70 18.57
C LEU A 15 -2.60 5.04 17.63
N VAL A 16 -2.64 4.36 16.50
CA VAL A 16 -3.65 4.58 15.46
C VAL A 16 -4.61 3.39 15.44
N LYS A 17 -5.92 3.66 15.52
CA LYS A 17 -6.93 2.63 15.26
C LYS A 17 -6.80 2.18 13.80
N SER A 18 -6.74 0.87 13.59
CA SER A 18 -6.74 0.28 12.26
C SER A 18 -7.85 0.83 11.36
N VAL A 19 -7.49 1.20 10.13
CA VAL A 19 -8.36 1.93 9.19
C VAL A 19 -9.15 0.94 8.35
N THR A 20 -10.15 0.30 8.97
CA THR A 20 -11.00 -0.70 8.32
C THR A 20 -12.47 -0.52 8.73
N PRO A 21 -13.43 -0.79 7.82
CA PRO A 21 -14.86 -0.77 8.15
C PRO A 21 -15.29 -1.89 9.10
N PHE A 22 -14.59 -3.03 9.11
CA PHE A 22 -14.85 -4.15 10.03
C PHE A 22 -13.54 -4.77 10.51
N SER A 23 -13.58 -5.39 11.69
CA SER A 23 -12.38 -5.96 12.26
C SER A 23 -12.12 -7.39 11.82
N LEU A 24 -10.84 -7.71 11.63
CA LEU A 24 -10.32 -9.06 11.51
C LEU A 24 -9.36 -9.40 12.66
N TYR A 25 -9.39 -8.61 13.75
CA TYR A 25 -8.45 -8.71 14.86
C TYR A 25 -6.98 -8.60 14.42
N ASN A 26 -6.73 -7.77 13.41
CA ASN A 26 -5.41 -7.50 12.84
C ASN A 26 -5.15 -6.00 12.78
N VAL A 27 -3.92 -5.64 12.44
CA VAL A 27 -3.48 -4.25 12.33
C VAL A 27 -3.25 -3.85 10.88
N HIS A 28 -3.46 -2.57 10.57
CA HIS A 28 -2.96 -1.98 9.32
C HIS A 28 -1.52 -1.51 9.55
N THR A 29 -0.64 -1.69 8.58
CA THR A 29 0.67 -1.03 8.56
C THR A 29 0.71 0.00 7.43
N GLY A 30 1.76 0.82 7.41
CA GLY A 30 1.88 1.89 6.43
C GLY A 30 3.04 2.84 6.68
N ALA A 31 3.31 3.71 5.72
CA ALA A 31 4.38 4.71 5.82
C ALA A 31 4.04 5.90 6.74
N GLY A 32 2.90 5.87 7.46
CA GLY A 32 2.29 7.03 8.11
C GLY A 32 3.15 7.76 9.16
N ALA A 33 4.16 7.07 9.70
CA ALA A 33 5.07 7.57 10.73
C ALA A 33 6.54 7.65 10.28
N ARG A 34 6.86 7.41 9.00
CA ARG A 34 8.22 7.55 8.48
C ARG A 34 8.74 8.97 8.71
N GLY A 35 9.95 9.11 9.25
CA GLY A 35 10.55 10.40 9.62
C GLY A 35 9.88 11.13 10.79
N SER A 36 8.98 10.48 11.54
CA SER A 36 8.39 11.05 12.74
C SER A 36 9.42 11.12 13.89
N PRO A 37 9.44 12.21 14.70
CA PRO A 37 10.31 12.30 15.87
C PRO A 37 9.82 11.44 17.05
N ILE A 38 8.59 10.92 16.98
CA ILE A 38 8.01 10.05 18.01
C ILE A 38 7.51 8.75 17.39
N PRO A 39 7.59 7.62 18.13
CA PRO A 39 7.13 6.34 17.65
C PRO A 39 5.62 6.33 17.40
N ALA A 40 5.20 5.55 16.42
CA ALA A 40 3.79 5.27 16.21
C ALA A 40 3.56 3.82 15.83
N ALA A 41 2.42 3.28 16.23
CA ALA A 41 1.97 1.94 15.88
C ALA A 41 0.46 1.94 15.62
N CYS A 42 0.01 1.00 14.79
CA CYS A 42 -1.41 0.71 14.70
C CYS A 42 -1.80 -0.35 15.74
N ILE A 43 -3.01 -0.22 16.25
CA ILE A 43 -3.66 -1.20 17.12
C ILE A 43 -4.93 -1.72 16.44
N THR A 44 -5.42 -2.85 16.91
CA THR A 44 -6.68 -3.42 16.40
C THR A 44 -7.85 -2.48 16.71
N THR A 45 -8.98 -2.67 16.03
CA THR A 45 -10.17 -1.86 16.30
C THR A 45 -10.71 -2.14 17.71
N GLU A 46 -10.59 -3.38 18.18
CA GLU A 46 -11.04 -3.87 19.48
C GLU A 46 -10.27 -3.21 20.61
N GLU A 47 -8.94 -3.15 20.51
CA GLU A 47 -8.07 -2.49 21.49
C GLU A 47 -8.35 -0.99 21.55
N ALA A 48 -8.47 -0.34 20.39
CA ALA A 48 -8.79 1.09 20.32
C ALA A 48 -10.15 1.38 20.97
N ASP A 49 -11.16 0.57 20.68
CA ASP A 49 -12.50 0.75 21.23
C ASP A 49 -12.53 0.40 22.73
N MET A 50 -11.73 -0.55 23.19
CA MET A 50 -11.57 -0.85 24.62
C MET A 50 -10.92 0.32 25.36
N ILE A 51 -9.85 0.89 24.82
CA ILE A 51 -9.16 2.06 25.37
C ILE A 51 -10.12 3.25 25.43
N ALA A 52 -10.87 3.51 24.35
CA ALA A 52 -11.88 4.57 24.30
C ALA A 52 -12.93 4.37 25.41
N ARG A 53 -13.50 3.17 25.54
CA ARG A 53 -14.47 2.86 26.61
C ARG A 53 -13.91 3.03 28.02
N TRP A 54 -12.63 2.73 28.26
CA TRP A 54 -12.01 3.01 29.57
C TRP A 54 -11.82 4.51 29.81
N SER A 55 -11.38 5.24 28.80
CA SER A 55 -11.25 6.70 28.85
C SER A 55 -12.61 7.36 29.13
N ASP A 56 -13.67 6.95 28.43
CA ASP A 56 -15.04 7.46 28.61
C ASP A 56 -15.59 7.21 30.02
N ARG A 57 -15.11 6.15 30.68
CA ARG A 57 -15.41 5.84 32.10
C ARG A 57 -14.54 6.61 33.09
N GLY A 58 -13.76 7.60 32.63
CA GLY A 58 -12.85 8.40 33.45
C GLY A 58 -11.69 7.59 34.04
N LYS A 59 -11.35 6.43 33.47
CA LYS A 59 -10.22 5.62 33.94
C LYS A 59 -8.93 6.13 33.32
N ARG A 60 -7.89 6.26 34.15
CA ARG A 60 -6.54 6.52 33.67
C ARG A 60 -6.01 5.29 32.94
N VAL A 61 -5.84 5.39 31.63
CA VAL A 61 -5.20 4.36 30.80
C VAL A 61 -3.71 4.63 30.78
N VAL A 62 -2.91 3.63 31.16
CA VAL A 62 -1.45 3.68 31.08
C VAL A 62 -1.00 2.57 30.14
N ILE A 63 -0.31 2.93 29.06
CA ILE A 63 0.15 2.00 28.05
C ILE A 63 1.67 1.99 28.09
N ARG A 64 2.26 0.80 28.23
CA ARG A 64 3.69 0.59 28.04
C ARG A 64 3.92 0.18 26.60
N LEU A 65 4.64 1.01 25.85
CA LEU A 65 5.05 0.70 24.49
C LEU A 65 6.48 0.15 24.48
N ASN A 66 6.66 -0.94 23.74
CA ASN A 66 7.96 -1.48 23.41
C ASN A 66 7.99 -1.70 21.89
N ILE A 67 8.45 -0.68 21.17
CA ILE A 67 8.48 -0.67 19.70
C ILE A 67 9.95 -0.60 19.29
N THR A 68 10.38 -1.61 18.54
CA THR A 68 11.74 -1.66 17.96
C THR A 68 11.60 -1.63 16.45
N SER A 69 12.16 -0.59 15.83
CA SER A 69 12.22 -0.45 14.38
C SER A 69 13.52 0.25 14.02
N SER A 70 14.14 -0.16 12.92
CA SER A 70 15.30 0.51 12.35
C SER A 70 15.01 0.89 10.91
N GLU A 71 15.23 2.15 10.57
CA GLU A 71 15.27 2.58 9.18
C GLU A 71 16.72 2.41 8.70
N SER A 72 16.94 1.66 7.62
CA SER A 72 18.26 1.62 6.98
C SER A 72 18.39 2.84 6.07
N SER A 73 19.55 3.49 6.11
CA SER A 73 19.95 4.48 5.10
C SER A 73 20.35 3.83 3.77
N ASP A 74 20.49 2.50 3.75
CA ASP A 74 20.89 1.78 2.57
C ASP A 74 19.76 1.80 1.55
N LEU A 75 20.07 2.29 0.36
CA LEU A 75 19.19 2.16 -0.78
C LEU A 75 19.13 0.69 -1.16
N VAL A 76 17.92 0.14 -1.13
CA VAL A 76 17.64 -1.20 -1.64
C VAL A 76 17.31 -1.10 -3.12
N LEU A 77 17.90 -1.96 -3.93
CA LEU A 77 17.57 -2.03 -5.35
C LEU A 77 16.15 -2.58 -5.53
N SER A 78 15.25 -1.74 -6.04
CA SER A 78 13.95 -2.15 -6.57
C SER A 78 13.99 -2.22 -8.10
N ARG A 79 12.96 -2.81 -8.71
CA ARG A 79 12.85 -2.94 -10.17
C ARG A 79 11.43 -2.64 -10.62
N ASN A 80 11.33 -1.79 -11.63
CA ASN A 80 10.14 -1.73 -12.47
C ASN A 80 10.27 -2.80 -13.55
N VAL A 81 9.18 -3.51 -13.82
CA VAL A 81 9.07 -4.44 -14.94
C VAL A 81 8.18 -3.80 -15.98
N VAL A 82 8.71 -3.60 -17.19
CA VAL A 82 8.04 -2.91 -18.29
C VAL A 82 7.90 -3.88 -19.45
N PHE A 83 6.73 -3.90 -20.08
CA PHE A 83 6.46 -4.73 -21.24
C PHE A 83 5.80 -3.89 -22.31
N GLU A 84 6.38 -3.90 -23.51
CA GLU A 84 6.02 -2.94 -24.54
C GLU A 84 5.39 -3.63 -25.75
N ILE A 85 4.31 -3.04 -26.26
CA ILE A 85 3.70 -3.47 -27.53
C ILE A 85 3.73 -2.30 -28.52
N PRO A 86 4.60 -2.34 -29.55
CA PRO A 86 4.71 -1.29 -30.57
C PRO A 86 3.38 -0.95 -31.24
N GLY A 87 3.01 0.34 -31.21
CA GLY A 87 1.88 0.86 -31.97
C GLY A 87 2.17 0.90 -33.47
N SER A 88 1.15 0.73 -34.30
CA SER A 88 1.29 0.68 -35.76
C SER A 88 1.07 2.02 -36.47
N THR A 89 0.10 2.82 -36.01
CA THR A 89 -0.29 4.09 -36.68
C THR A 89 0.27 5.32 -35.96
N PHE A 90 0.28 5.27 -34.62
CA PHE A 90 0.75 6.34 -33.75
C PHE A 90 1.73 5.76 -32.72
N PRO A 91 2.94 5.31 -33.13
CA PRO A 91 3.90 4.66 -32.24
C PRO A 91 4.38 5.55 -31.10
N GLN A 92 4.27 6.86 -31.22
CA GLN A 92 4.61 7.85 -30.20
C GLN A 92 3.50 8.14 -29.19
N GLU A 93 2.27 7.65 -29.43
CA GLU A 93 1.15 7.81 -28.48
C GLU A 93 1.12 6.62 -27.51
N ILE A 94 1.18 6.93 -26.22
CA ILE A 94 1.30 5.95 -25.13
C ILE A 94 -0.05 5.75 -24.45
N VAL A 95 -0.45 4.49 -24.35
CA VAL A 95 -1.36 3.97 -23.34
C VAL A 95 -0.49 3.34 -22.26
N LEU A 96 -0.81 3.55 -20.98
CA LEU A 96 -0.07 2.97 -19.87
C LEU A 96 -1.05 2.18 -19.03
N ILE A 97 -0.77 0.90 -18.83
CA ILE A 97 -1.53 0.02 -17.94
C ILE A 97 -0.56 -0.50 -16.87
N SER A 98 -0.73 -0.05 -15.64
CA SER A 98 0.24 -0.32 -14.57
C SER A 98 -0.40 -0.91 -13.31
N ALA A 99 0.41 -1.64 -12.56
CA ALA A 99 0.17 -2.12 -11.21
C ALA A 99 1.50 -2.10 -10.44
N HIS A 100 1.49 -2.13 -9.11
CA HIS A 100 2.72 -2.27 -8.32
C HIS A 100 2.91 -3.70 -7.81
N ILE A 101 4.17 -4.09 -7.61
CA ILE A 101 4.56 -5.48 -7.29
C ILE A 101 4.98 -5.61 -5.83
N ASP A 102 5.36 -4.51 -5.17
CA ASP A 102 5.64 -4.49 -3.74
C ASP A 102 4.35 -4.51 -2.93
N SER A 103 4.47 -4.94 -1.67
CA SER A 103 3.38 -4.93 -0.71
C SER A 103 3.94 -4.80 0.71
N TRP A 104 3.04 -4.60 1.67
CA TRP A 104 3.38 -4.63 3.08
C TRP A 104 3.65 -6.05 3.59
N ASP A 105 4.56 -6.14 4.56
CA ASP A 105 5.13 -7.36 5.12
C ASP A 105 4.18 -8.17 6.01
N ILE A 106 3.09 -7.58 6.48
CA ILE A 106 2.13 -8.22 7.39
C ILE A 106 1.02 -9.02 6.67
N GLY A 107 1.08 -9.12 5.34
CA GLY A 107 0.08 -9.78 4.51
C GLY A 107 0.68 -10.50 3.31
N GLN A 108 -0.18 -10.86 2.35
CA GLN A 108 0.22 -11.53 1.10
C GLN A 108 0.16 -10.60 -0.11
N GLY A 109 -0.19 -9.32 0.07
CA GLY A 109 -0.33 -8.35 -1.02
C GLY A 109 -1.37 -8.72 -2.09
N ALA A 110 -2.32 -9.59 -1.77
CA ALA A 110 -3.20 -10.17 -2.79
C ALA A 110 -4.13 -9.15 -3.47
N LEU A 111 -4.69 -8.19 -2.72
CA LEU A 111 -5.53 -7.12 -3.27
C LEU A 111 -4.75 -5.81 -3.47
N ASP A 112 -3.68 -5.60 -2.70
CA ASP A 112 -2.82 -4.43 -2.72
C ASP A 112 -1.37 -4.91 -2.96
N ASP A 113 -0.92 -5.07 -4.21
CA ASP A 113 -1.67 -4.88 -5.49
C ASP A 113 -1.58 -6.11 -6.43
N GLY A 114 -1.54 -7.30 -5.86
CA GLY A 114 -1.53 -8.55 -6.61
C GLY A 114 -2.72 -8.70 -7.58
N GLY A 115 -3.89 -8.18 -7.19
CA GLY A 115 -5.09 -8.16 -8.02
C GLY A 115 -4.95 -7.23 -9.23
N GLY A 116 -4.42 -6.02 -9.04
CA GLY A 116 -4.09 -5.11 -10.14
C GLY A 116 -3.07 -5.73 -11.07
N LEU A 117 -1.99 -6.31 -10.53
CA LEU A 117 -0.97 -7.01 -11.33
C LEU A 117 -1.56 -8.15 -12.15
N ALA A 118 -2.45 -8.96 -11.56
CA ALA A 118 -3.15 -10.03 -12.27
C ALA A 118 -4.04 -9.48 -13.40
N ALA A 119 -4.71 -8.35 -13.18
CA ALA A 119 -5.54 -7.69 -14.19
C ALA A 119 -4.70 -7.15 -15.37
N VAL A 120 -3.57 -6.48 -15.09
CA VAL A 120 -2.64 -6.01 -16.14
C VAL A 120 -2.15 -7.18 -16.97
N ARG A 121 -1.68 -8.26 -16.32
CA ARG A 121 -1.24 -9.48 -17.02
C ARG A 121 -2.35 -10.10 -17.86
N ALA A 122 -3.58 -10.15 -17.35
CA ALA A 122 -4.71 -10.68 -18.09
C ALA A 122 -5.04 -9.83 -19.34
N ALA A 123 -4.98 -8.50 -19.23
CA ALA A 123 -5.16 -7.60 -20.37
C ALA A 123 -4.09 -7.83 -21.46
N MET A 124 -2.82 -7.92 -21.06
CA MET A 124 -1.73 -8.22 -21.99
C MET A 124 -1.91 -9.56 -22.71
N LEU A 125 -2.27 -10.62 -21.98
CA LEU A 125 -2.54 -11.94 -22.58
C LEU A 125 -3.74 -11.91 -23.53
N ALA A 126 -4.77 -11.12 -23.22
CA ALA A 126 -5.91 -10.94 -24.10
C ALA A 126 -5.52 -10.23 -25.40
N ILE A 127 -4.70 -9.18 -25.34
CA ILE A 127 -4.16 -8.48 -26.52
C ILE A 127 -3.31 -9.43 -27.37
N GLN A 128 -2.42 -10.21 -26.75
CA GLN A 128 -1.59 -11.19 -27.44
C GLN A 128 -2.45 -12.25 -28.14
N ARG A 129 -3.46 -12.80 -27.45
CA ARG A 129 -4.37 -13.80 -28.03
C ARG A 129 -5.17 -13.22 -29.19
N LEU A 130 -5.62 -11.97 -29.08
CA LEU A 130 -6.33 -11.28 -30.16
C LEU A 130 -5.46 -11.16 -31.41
N ALA A 131 -4.17 -10.80 -31.25
CA ALA A 131 -3.22 -10.74 -32.36
C ALA A 131 -2.98 -12.10 -33.03
N GLN A 132 -3.06 -13.20 -32.26
CA GLN A 132 -2.91 -14.57 -32.81
C GLN A 132 -4.13 -15.02 -33.62
N VAL A 133 -5.35 -14.72 -33.17
CA VAL A 133 -6.60 -15.16 -33.83
C VAL A 133 -7.07 -14.21 -34.93
N ASN A 134 -6.64 -12.94 -34.89
CA ASN A 134 -6.94 -11.95 -35.90
C ASN A 134 -5.63 -11.32 -36.42
N PRO A 135 -5.05 -11.83 -37.52
CA PRO A 135 -3.81 -11.30 -38.09
C PRO A 135 -3.89 -9.84 -38.55
N ALA A 136 -5.10 -9.30 -38.77
CA ALA A 136 -5.30 -7.90 -39.10
C ALA A 136 -5.30 -6.98 -37.87
N PHE A 137 -5.41 -7.54 -36.66
CA PHE A 137 -5.34 -6.76 -35.43
C PHE A 137 -3.91 -6.25 -35.22
N ARG A 138 -3.76 -4.93 -35.21
CA ARG A 138 -2.56 -4.25 -34.74
C ARG A 138 -2.97 -3.10 -33.83
N PRO A 139 -2.42 -3.00 -32.60
CA PRO A 139 -2.59 -1.83 -31.77
C PRO A 139 -2.21 -0.58 -32.56
N LYS A 140 -3.10 0.41 -32.61
CA LYS A 140 -2.82 1.67 -33.32
C LYS A 140 -1.82 2.53 -32.54
N ARG A 141 -1.93 2.47 -31.21
CA ARG A 141 -1.12 3.19 -30.21
C ARG A 141 -0.26 2.20 -29.44
N TYR A 142 0.78 2.72 -28.83
CA TYR A 142 1.70 1.98 -27.98
C TYR A 142 1.08 1.70 -26.61
N ASP A 143 1.39 0.56 -26.01
CA ASP A 143 1.10 0.28 -24.59
C ASP A 143 2.47 0.12 -23.89
N VAL A 144 2.74 0.96 -22.87
CA VAL A 144 3.94 0.88 -21.98
C VAL A 144 3.61 0.02 -20.77
#